data_AF-A0A496N983-F1
#
_entry.id   AF-A0A496N983-F1
#
_cell.length_a   1.000
_cell.length_b   1.000
_cell.length_c   1.000
_cell.angle_alpha   90.00
_cell.angle_beta   90.00
_cell.angle_gamma   90.00
#
_symmetry.space_group_name_H-M   'P 1'
#
loop_
_entity.id
_entity.type
_entity.pdbx_description
1 polymer ?
#
loop_
_entity_poly.entity_id
_entity_poly.type
_entity_poly.pdbx_seq_one_letter_code
_entity_poly.pdbx_strand_id
1 'polypeptide(L)' 'MQLSALTALSPIDGRYQDKATALRGIFSEFGLLKFRVTVEVRWLQKLAA' A
#
# COMPACT_ATOMS: atom_id res chain seq x y z
N MET A 1 -19.23 9.98 7.25
CA MET A 1 -19.31 9.44 5.87
C MET A 1 -18.26 8.34 5.73
N GLN A 2 -18.53 7.31 4.92
CA GLN A 2 -17.53 6.28 4.61
C GLN A 2 -16.51 6.81 3.59
N LEU A 3 -15.30 6.22 3.58
CA LEU A 3 -14.26 6.58 2.61
C LEU A 3 -14.68 6.13 1.20
N SER A 4 -14.64 7.07 0.26
CA SER A 4 -14.90 6.87 -1.16
C SER A 4 -14.06 7.87 -1.95
N ALA A 5 -13.99 7.73 -3.27
CA ALA A 5 -13.29 8.70 -4.10
C ALA A 5 -13.86 10.13 -4.00
N LEU A 6 -15.16 10.27 -3.77
CA LEU A 6 -15.83 11.57 -3.62
C LEU A 6 -15.64 12.18 -2.23
N THR A 7 -15.41 11.36 -1.21
CA THR A 7 -15.27 11.79 0.19
C THR A 7 -13.82 11.77 0.69
N ALA A 8 -12.87 11.34 -0.15
CA ALA A 8 -11.44 11.38 0.15
C ALA A 8 -10.97 12.83 0.30
N LEU A 9 -10.31 13.13 1.42
CA LEU A 9 -9.81 14.48 1.72
C LEU A 9 -8.69 14.88 0.77
N SER A 10 -7.75 13.97 0.49
CA SER A 10 -6.68 14.19 -0.48
C SER A 10 -7.17 13.85 -1.88
N PRO A 11 -6.94 14.73 -2.88
CA PRO A 11 -7.37 14.46 -4.25
C PRO A 11 -6.60 13.30 -4.90
N ILE A 12 -5.45 12.89 -4.35
CA ILE A 12 -4.69 11.73 -4.84
C ILE A 12 -5.48 10.42 -4.69
N ASP A 13 -6.25 10.29 -3.61
CA ASP A 13 -7.09 9.13 -3.33
C ASP A 13 -8.53 9.32 -3.82
N GLY A 14 -8.86 10.52 -4.30
CA GLY A 14 -10.15 10.92 -4.84
C GLY A 14 -10.11 11.27 -6.33
N ARG A 15 -10.12 12.57 -6.66
CA ARG A 15 -10.18 13.11 -8.03
C ARG A 15 -9.17 12.47 -9.00
N TYR A 16 -7.97 12.15 -8.53
CA TYR A 16 -6.86 11.63 -9.33
C TYR A 16 -6.53 10.16 -9.01
N GLN A 17 -7.43 9.44 -8.34
CA GLN A 17 -7.16 8.06 -7.92
C GLN A 17 -6.77 7.14 -9.08
N ASP A 18 -7.34 7.35 -10.26
CA ASP A 18 -7.07 6.56 -11.46
C ASP A 18 -5.62 6.77 -11.93
N LYS A 19 -5.10 7.99 -11.79
CA LYS A 19 -3.71 8.36 -12.10
C LYS A 19 -2.69 7.79 -11.11
N ALA A 20 -3.13 7.52 -9.88
CA ALA A 20 -2.28 7.02 -8.79
C ALA A 20 -2.51 5.53 -8.46
N THR A 21 -3.34 4.81 -9.24
CA THR A 21 -3.72 3.40 -8.96
C THR A 21 -2.52 2.49 -8.70
N ALA A 22 -1.46 2.63 -9.49
CA ALA A 22 -0.24 1.83 -9.35
C ALA A 22 0.48 2.04 -7.99
N LEU A 23 0.32 3.23 -7.38
CA LEU A 23 0.96 3.57 -6.11
C LEU A 23 0.29 2.90 -4.91
N ARG A 24 -0.98 2.51 -5.03
CA ARG A 24 -1.74 1.87 -3.94
C ARG A 24 -1.11 0.56 -3.48
N GLY A 25 -0.51 -0.21 -4.37
CA GLY A 25 0.19 -1.46 -4.02
C GLY A 25 1.56 -1.28 -3.36
N ILE A 26 2.04 -0.03 -3.25
CA ILE A 26 3.43 0.29 -2.86
C ILE A 26 3.45 1.20 -1.63
N PHE A 27 2.76 2.34 -1.68
CA PHE A 27 2.85 3.40 -0.65
C PHE A 27 1.66 3.46 0.30
N SER A 28 0.62 2.67 0.06
CA SER A 28 -0.44 2.51 1.06
C SER A 28 0.04 1.69 2.25
N GLU A 29 -0.75 1.66 3.32
CA GLU A 29 -0.53 0.75 4.44
C GLU A 29 -0.47 -0.72 4.00
N PHE A 30 -1.28 -1.12 3.00
CA PHE A 30 -1.17 -2.44 2.40
C PHE A 30 0.19 -2.67 1.75
N GLY A 31 0.71 -1.70 0.98
CA GLY A 31 2.03 -1.80 0.35
C GLY A 31 3.15 -1.91 1.37
N LEU A 32 3.09 -1.11 2.45
CA LEU A 32 4.01 -1.19 3.58
C LEU A 32 3.99 -2.57 4.23
N LEU A 33 2.82 -3.10 4.57
CA LEU A 33 2.67 -4.40 5.20
C LEU A 33 3.13 -5.54 4.28
N LYS A 34 2.83 -5.46 2.98
CA LYS A 34 3.32 -6.42 1.97
C LYS A 34 4.84 -6.54 2.00
N PHE A 35 5.56 -5.41 2.01
CA PHE A 35 7.02 -5.44 2.05
C PHE A 35 7.59 -5.81 3.42
N ARG A 36 6.93 -5.44 4.54
CA ARG A 36 7.30 -5.95 5.87
C ARG A 36 7.24 -7.48 5.92
N VAL A 37 6.13 -8.08 5.49
CA VAL A 37 6.00 -9.55 5.42
C VAL A 37 7.06 -10.16 4.52
N THR A 38 7.33 -9.53 3.37
CA THR A 38 8.39 -9.99 2.46
C THR A 38 9.74 -10.03 3.16
N VAL A 39 10.11 -8.97 3.88
CA VAL A 39 11.37 -8.89 4.63
C VAL A 39 11.43 -9.94 5.73
N GLU A 40 10.37 -10.10 6.54
CA GLU A 40 10.32 -11.11 7.62
C GLU A 40 10.53 -12.54 7.08
N VAL A 41 9.87 -12.88 5.97
CA VAL A 41 10.04 -14.19 5.32
C VAL A 41 11.48 -14.38 4.83
N ARG A 42 12.05 -13.38 4.15
CA ARG A 42 13.44 -13.47 3.64
C ARG A 42 14.45 -13.50 4.77
N TRP A 43 14.18 -12.81 5.87
CA TRP A 43 15.00 -12.84 7.08
C TRP A 43 15.04 -14.25 7.67
N LEU A 44 13.89 -14.88 7.87
CA LEU A 44 13.82 -16.26 8.37
C LEU A 44 14.53 -17.25 7.43
N GLN A 45 14.28 -17.14 6.11
CA GLN A 45 14.97 -17.97 5.11
C GLN A 45 16.49 -17.83 5.18
N LYS A 46 16.99 -16.62 5.44
CA LYS A 46 18.43 -16.35 5.51
C LYS A 46 19.06 -16.90 6.79
N LEU A 47 18.33 -16.92 7.90
CA LEU A 47 18.80 -17.52 9.16
C LEU A 47 18.80 -19.05 9.14
N ALA A 48 17.95 -19.68 8.32
CA ALA A 48 17.81 -21.12 8.23
C ALA A 48 18.81 -21.81 7.28
N ALA A 49 19.58 -21.03 6.50
CA ALA A 49 20.58 -21.50 5.54
C ALA A 49 21.98 -21.53 6.17
#